data_AF-A0A2N2A986-F1
#
_entry.id   AF-A0A2N2A986-F1
#
_cell.length_a   1.000
_cell.length_b   1.000
_cell.length_c   1.000
_cell.angle_alpha   90.00
_cell.angle_beta   90.00
_cell.angle_gamma   90.00
#
_symmetry.space_group_name_H-M   'P 1'
#
loop_
_entity.id
_entity.type
_entity.pdbx_description
1 polymer ?
#
loop_
_entity_poly.entity_id
_entity_poly.type
_entity_poly.pdbx_seq_one_letter_code
_entity_poly.pdbx_strand_id
1 'polypeptide(L)'
;MSSKIVKGLLVTAVMLATGMDIPQADAAVFVQCPGDTNGDAIPDGAYDPNALQCMHLTAGDGFISMADGKLQYMFGFADVTGLTEDQIMTTGTLAANFPAPTIVLKQGQEFYLSLTNVGMAIRPDLFDPHTVHFHGFPNASSVFDGVPDASISINGGSTLTYYYNLVEPGTYMYHCHVEATEHMQMGMLGNLYVLPAQNNLPAGTDLNGFTHQAGYQYVYNDGDGSTRYDVEVPIQIGSFDPVFHDASMNVQPLPFAEMKDRYPMLNGRGYPDTVDPLPLTPPAESGSPAPQPVSSLVSANVGDKVLLRISNLNVTNFYTLATNGLKMHVVGTGARLLRGPDGKDTAYDTNSITLGGGESVDVIIDTAGVSPGTYFLYTTNLNFLSNDGEDFGGMMTEIRIN
;
A
#
# COMPACT_ATOMS: atom_id res chain seq x y z
N MET A 1 36.81 2.16 71.20
CA MET A 1 35.55 2.29 70.43
C MET A 1 35.36 3.75 70.04
N SER A 2 35.03 3.99 68.76
CA SER A 2 34.58 5.25 68.11
C SER A 2 35.46 6.50 68.24
N SER A 3 36.27 6.86 67.23
CA SER A 3 35.90 7.48 65.92
C SER A 3 35.43 8.94 66.08
N LYS A 4 36.36 9.87 66.28
CA LYS A 4 36.98 10.79 65.27
C LYS A 4 35.99 11.72 64.53
N ILE A 5 36.08 12.98 64.96
CA ILE A 5 35.64 14.24 64.35
C ILE A 5 36.18 14.40 62.93
N VAL A 6 35.35 14.82 61.97
CA VAL A 6 35.77 15.70 60.87
C VAL A 6 34.68 16.74 60.58
N LYS A 7 35.13 17.99 60.56
CA LYS A 7 34.40 19.24 60.34
C LYS A 7 33.83 19.33 58.92
N GLY A 8 32.70 20.03 58.80
CA GLY A 8 32.06 20.37 57.54
C GLY A 8 32.93 21.26 56.65
N LEU A 9 32.85 20.98 55.35
CA LEU A 9 33.23 21.88 54.28
C LEU A 9 31.99 22.06 53.41
N LEU A 10 31.35 23.22 53.53
CA LEU A 10 30.31 23.66 52.60
C LEU A 10 31.03 24.02 51.29
N VAL A 11 30.91 23.18 50.26
CA VAL A 11 31.33 23.52 48.91
C VAL A 11 30.12 24.12 48.20
N THR A 12 30.11 25.44 48.08
CA THR A 12 29.17 26.18 47.23
C THR A 12 29.52 25.89 45.78
N ALA A 13 28.78 24.98 45.14
CA ALA A 13 28.86 24.79 43.69
C ALA A 13 28.13 25.95 43.01
N VAL A 14 28.89 26.90 42.48
CA VAL A 14 28.38 27.93 41.57
C VAL A 14 28.08 27.22 40.25
N MET A 15 26.81 26.94 39.95
CA MET A 15 26.39 26.63 38.59
C MET A 15 26.50 27.91 37.77
N LEU A 16 27.52 28.02 36.92
CA LEU A 16 27.48 28.93 35.79
C LEU A 16 26.43 28.37 34.81
N ALA A 17 25.25 28.96 34.79
CA ALA A 17 24.31 28.83 33.69
C ALA A 17 24.89 29.61 32.50
N THR A 18 25.73 28.95 31.70
CA THR A 18 26.01 29.43 30.35
C THR A 18 24.75 29.18 29.54
N GLY A 19 24.03 30.25 29.18
CA GLY A 19 22.95 30.22 28.21
C GLY A 19 23.49 29.76 26.87
N MET A 20 23.47 28.45 26.64
CA MET A 20 23.44 27.88 25.32
C MET A 20 21.96 27.73 25.00
N ASP A 21 21.45 28.50 24.04
CA ASP A 21 20.22 28.13 23.34
C ASP A 21 20.51 26.80 22.66
N ILE A 22 20.26 25.71 23.39
CA ILE A 22 20.17 24.39 22.79
C ILE A 22 18.85 24.45 22.01
N PRO A 23 18.86 24.39 20.67
CA PRO A 23 17.61 24.29 19.93
C PRO A 23 16.86 23.08 20.50
N GLN A 24 15.67 23.33 21.05
CA GLN A 24 14.76 22.25 21.39
C GLN A 24 14.48 21.51 20.09
N ALA A 25 14.81 20.22 20.06
CA ALA A 25 14.38 19.37 18.96
C ALA A 25 12.86 19.22 19.11
N ASP A 26 12.11 19.97 18.30
CA ASP A 26 10.67 19.85 18.21
C ASP A 26 10.32 18.93 17.04
N ALA A 27 9.27 18.13 17.21
CA ALA A 27 8.71 17.34 16.11
C ALA A 27 8.17 18.32 15.06
N ALA A 28 8.62 18.15 13.82
CA ALA A 28 8.24 19.01 12.71
C ALA A 28 7.82 18.15 11.51
N VAL A 29 6.77 18.63 10.83
CA VAL A 29 6.47 18.20 9.47
C VAL A 29 7.48 18.88 8.56
N PHE A 30 8.18 18.09 7.76
CA PHE A 30 9.18 18.60 6.82
C PHE A 30 9.22 17.72 5.58
N VAL A 31 8.86 18.30 4.45
CA VAL A 31 8.80 17.60 3.16
C VAL A 31 10.04 17.88 2.33
N GLN A 32 10.66 16.84 1.78
CA GLN A 32 11.76 16.99 0.81
C GLN A 32 11.29 16.58 -0.59
N CYS A 33 11.19 17.54 -1.49
CA CYS A 33 10.95 17.29 -2.91
C CYS A 33 11.79 18.27 -3.76
N PRO A 34 12.61 17.80 -4.72
CA PRO A 34 13.38 18.70 -5.57
C PRO A 34 12.48 19.68 -6.34
N GLY A 35 12.72 20.98 -6.13
CA GLY A 35 11.95 22.04 -6.78
C GLY A 35 10.68 22.47 -6.05
N ASP A 36 10.28 21.76 -4.99
CA ASP A 36 9.19 22.20 -4.09
C ASP A 36 9.74 23.20 -3.07
N THR A 37 9.11 24.37 -2.97
CA THR A 37 9.46 25.44 -2.04
C THR A 37 8.40 25.72 -1.00
N ASN A 38 7.23 25.08 -1.08
CA ASN A 38 6.09 25.32 -0.22
C ASN A 38 5.75 24.14 0.70
N GLY A 39 6.38 22.97 0.47
CA GLY A 39 6.27 21.77 1.28
C GLY A 39 5.03 20.92 0.98
N ASP A 40 4.40 21.08 -0.18
CA ASP A 40 3.22 20.32 -0.61
C ASP A 40 3.53 19.04 -1.39
N ALA A 41 4.82 18.70 -1.53
CA ALA A 41 5.33 17.59 -2.33
C ALA A 41 5.02 17.70 -3.83
N ILE A 42 4.84 18.91 -4.36
CA ILE A 42 4.69 19.20 -5.78
C ILE A 42 5.80 20.19 -6.19
N PRO A 43 6.67 19.84 -7.16
CA PRO A 43 7.69 20.79 -7.62
C PRO A 43 7.09 22.08 -8.16
N ASP A 44 7.60 23.23 -7.70
CA ASP A 44 7.21 24.54 -8.18
C ASP A 44 7.82 24.83 -9.56
N GLY A 45 6.97 25.13 -10.55
CA GLY A 45 7.40 25.51 -11.89
C GLY A 45 7.57 24.33 -12.85
N ALA A 46 8.49 24.47 -13.81
CA ALA A 46 8.66 23.48 -14.88
C ALA A 46 9.62 22.36 -14.44
N TYR A 47 9.14 21.13 -14.44
CA TYR A 47 9.91 19.91 -14.20
C TYR A 47 9.52 18.82 -15.20
N ASP A 48 10.34 17.77 -15.33
CA ASP A 48 10.00 16.60 -16.15
C ASP A 48 9.29 15.55 -15.27
N PRO A 49 7.98 15.33 -15.46
CA PRO A 49 7.23 14.32 -14.71
C PRO A 49 7.63 12.88 -15.07
N ASN A 50 8.50 12.66 -16.06
CA ASN A 50 9.10 11.35 -16.33
C ASN A 50 10.45 11.15 -15.63
N ALA A 51 11.02 12.20 -15.01
CA ALA A 51 12.28 12.14 -14.29
C ALA A 51 12.09 12.19 -12.77
N LEU A 52 11.06 12.89 -12.28
CA LEU A 52 10.83 13.10 -10.85
C LEU A 52 9.38 12.85 -10.47
N GLN A 53 9.17 12.12 -9.38
CA GLN A 53 7.90 12.01 -8.67
C GLN A 53 8.10 12.31 -7.18
N CYS A 54 7.21 13.10 -6.61
CA CYS A 54 7.12 13.33 -5.17
C CYS A 54 5.74 12.93 -4.66
N MET A 55 5.66 12.46 -3.42
CA MET A 55 4.39 12.09 -2.78
C MET A 55 4.51 12.29 -1.27
N HIS A 56 3.41 12.62 -0.62
CA HIS A 56 3.31 12.75 0.82
C HIS A 56 2.20 11.88 1.38
N LEU A 57 2.58 10.91 2.22
CA LEU A 57 1.66 10.08 2.99
C LEU A 57 1.64 10.49 4.46
N THR A 58 0.50 10.30 5.11
CA THR A 58 0.40 10.25 6.57
C THR A 58 0.21 8.82 7.04
N ALA A 59 0.68 8.50 8.25
CA ALA A 59 0.37 7.27 8.98
C ALA A 59 -0.32 7.60 10.30
N GLY A 60 -1.40 6.89 10.58
CA GLY A 60 -2.18 7.03 11.80
C GLY A 60 -3.33 6.03 11.86
N ASP A 61 -4.32 6.31 12.71
CA ASP A 61 -5.50 5.47 12.88
C ASP A 61 -6.73 5.97 12.11
N GLY A 62 -7.81 5.19 12.15
CA GLY A 62 -9.08 5.50 11.53
C GLY A 62 -10.05 4.33 11.60
N PHE A 63 -11.07 4.33 10.75
CA PHE A 63 -12.08 3.29 10.72
C PHE A 63 -12.47 2.91 9.28
N ILE A 64 -12.91 1.66 9.12
CA ILE A 64 -13.59 1.21 7.89
C ILE A 64 -14.88 0.48 8.23
N SER A 65 -15.79 0.44 7.27
CA SER A 65 -17.05 -0.29 7.37
C SER A 65 -16.93 -1.61 6.64
N MET A 66 -17.30 -2.69 7.31
CA MET A 66 -17.44 -4.01 6.70
C MET A 66 -18.79 -4.12 5.98
N ALA A 67 -18.90 -5.08 5.06
CA ALA A 67 -20.11 -5.27 4.24
C ALA A 67 -21.38 -5.64 5.05
N ASP A 68 -21.22 -6.14 6.28
CA ASP A 68 -22.29 -6.39 7.24
C ASP A 68 -22.66 -5.14 8.07
N GLY A 69 -21.99 -4.02 7.83
CA GLY A 69 -22.12 -2.76 8.56
C GLY A 69 -21.29 -2.69 9.83
N LYS A 70 -20.48 -3.70 10.18
CA LYS A 70 -19.60 -3.62 11.35
C LYS A 70 -18.49 -2.60 11.10
N LEU A 71 -18.34 -1.67 12.03
CA LEU A 71 -17.22 -0.74 12.06
C LEU A 71 -15.97 -1.45 12.57
N GLN A 72 -14.82 -1.25 11.91
CA GLN A 72 -13.52 -1.75 12.35
C GLN A 72 -12.57 -0.58 12.58
N TYR A 73 -12.01 -0.52 13.79
CA TYR A 73 -10.88 0.36 14.10
C TYR A 73 -9.64 -0.16 13.36
N MET A 74 -8.87 0.72 12.73
CA MET A 74 -7.76 0.31 11.87
C MET A 74 -6.61 1.32 11.91
N PHE A 75 -5.43 0.89 11.46
CA PHE A 75 -4.27 1.74 11.20
C PHE A 75 -4.05 1.78 9.69
N GLY A 76 -3.59 2.90 9.15
CA GLY A 76 -3.41 2.99 7.71
C GLY A 76 -2.62 4.21 7.29
N PHE A 77 -2.55 4.35 5.96
CA PHE A 77 -1.93 5.50 5.33
C PHE A 77 -2.97 6.36 4.61
N ALA A 78 -2.69 7.65 4.44
CA ALA A 78 -3.48 8.56 3.63
C ALA A 78 -2.59 9.41 2.73
N ASP A 79 -3.03 9.69 1.52
CA ASP A 79 -2.34 10.60 0.59
C ASP A 79 -2.76 12.04 0.88
N VAL A 80 -1.77 12.86 1.19
CA VAL A 80 -1.90 14.28 1.50
C VAL A 80 -1.05 15.14 0.56
N THR A 81 -0.60 14.58 -0.56
CA THR A 81 0.13 15.32 -1.60
C THR A 81 -0.69 16.53 -2.06
N GLY A 82 -0.04 17.68 -2.16
CA GLY A 82 -0.65 18.97 -2.49
C GLY A 82 -1.20 19.74 -1.29
N LEU A 83 -1.04 19.23 -0.06
CA LEU A 83 -1.35 19.97 1.17
C LEU A 83 -0.07 20.57 1.77
N THR A 84 -0.18 21.79 2.29
CA THR A 84 0.94 22.45 2.96
C THR A 84 1.18 21.86 4.35
N GLU A 85 2.41 22.01 4.87
CA GLU A 85 2.85 21.39 6.13
C GLU A 85 1.93 21.67 7.33
N ASP A 86 1.30 22.86 7.38
CA ASP A 86 0.37 23.27 8.44
C ASP A 86 -0.99 22.55 8.39
N GLN A 87 -1.34 21.95 7.25
CA GLN A 87 -2.59 21.23 7.04
C GLN A 87 -2.47 19.73 7.37
N ILE A 88 -1.26 19.17 7.29
CA ILE A 88 -1.00 17.73 7.32
C ILE A 88 -1.57 17.04 8.55
N MET A 89 -1.27 17.57 9.75
CA MET A 89 -1.74 16.97 11.00
C MET A 89 -3.28 16.98 11.10
N THR A 90 -3.93 18.05 10.64
CA THR A 90 -5.39 18.17 10.72
C THR A 90 -6.07 17.25 9.73
N THR A 91 -5.57 17.18 8.49
CA THR A 91 -6.17 16.36 7.44
C THR A 91 -5.87 14.87 7.62
N GLY A 92 -4.63 14.51 7.97
CA GLY A 92 -4.21 13.12 8.08
C GLY A 92 -4.75 12.38 9.32
N THR A 93 -5.23 13.12 10.33
CA THR A 93 -5.83 12.52 11.53
C THR A 93 -7.11 11.77 11.17
N LEU A 94 -7.24 10.51 11.64
CA LEU A 94 -8.38 9.62 11.34
C LEU A 94 -8.56 9.27 9.86
N ALA A 95 -7.56 9.51 9.02
CA ALA A 95 -7.65 9.37 7.57
C ALA A 95 -7.13 8.01 7.03
N ALA A 96 -6.94 7.01 7.91
CA ALA A 96 -6.44 5.70 7.53
C ALA A 96 -7.27 5.06 6.40
N ASN A 97 -6.61 4.58 5.35
CA ASN A 97 -7.24 3.91 4.22
C ASN A 97 -6.86 2.42 4.13
N PHE A 98 -7.81 1.61 3.67
CA PHE A 98 -7.59 0.23 3.26
C PHE A 98 -8.26 -0.06 1.90
N PRO A 99 -7.49 -0.41 0.84
CA PRO A 99 -6.03 -0.46 0.79
C PRO A 99 -5.44 0.93 1.05
N ALA A 100 -4.19 0.97 1.50
CA ALA A 100 -3.43 2.21 1.51
C ALA A 100 -3.29 2.79 0.09
N PRO A 101 -3.06 4.10 -0.07
CA PRO A 101 -2.97 4.75 -1.39
C PRO A 101 -2.04 4.00 -2.33
N THR A 102 -2.52 3.70 -3.55
CA THR A 102 -1.70 3.00 -4.54
C THR A 102 -0.67 3.96 -5.10
N ILE A 103 0.60 3.59 -5.00
CA ILE A 103 1.72 4.37 -5.54
C ILE A 103 1.97 3.92 -6.97
N VAL A 104 1.81 4.80 -7.97
CA VAL A 104 2.07 4.48 -9.38
C VAL A 104 3.21 5.34 -9.89
N LEU A 105 4.26 4.70 -10.37
CA LEU A 105 5.50 5.33 -10.80
C LEU A 105 5.93 4.80 -12.17
N LYS A 106 6.98 5.39 -12.75
CA LYS A 106 7.55 4.99 -14.04
C LYS A 106 9.02 4.64 -13.87
N GLN A 107 9.43 3.57 -14.54
CA GLN A 107 10.83 3.18 -14.60
C GLN A 107 11.70 4.35 -15.11
N GLY A 108 12.80 4.61 -14.41
CA GLY A 108 13.74 5.69 -14.65
C GLY A 108 13.48 6.96 -13.85
N GLN A 109 12.34 7.07 -13.14
CA GLN A 109 12.10 8.21 -12.25
C GLN A 109 12.90 8.11 -10.95
N GLU A 110 13.27 9.27 -10.41
CA GLU A 110 13.58 9.45 -9.00
C GLU A 110 12.27 9.66 -8.22
N PHE A 111 12.12 8.98 -7.09
CA PHE A 111 10.92 9.05 -6.26
C PHE A 111 11.25 9.48 -4.84
N TYR A 112 10.62 10.58 -4.40
CA TYR A 112 10.69 11.11 -3.05
C TYR A 112 9.35 10.89 -2.35
N LEU A 113 9.34 10.07 -1.30
CA LEU A 113 8.15 9.76 -0.52
C LEU A 113 8.31 10.32 0.87
N SER A 114 7.54 11.35 1.23
CA SER A 114 7.48 11.84 2.60
C SER A 114 6.42 11.06 3.38
N LEU A 115 6.76 10.58 4.57
CA LEU A 115 5.81 9.97 5.51
C LEU A 115 5.78 10.80 6.79
N THR A 116 4.62 11.35 7.13
CA THR A 116 4.37 11.99 8.42
C THR A 116 3.58 11.06 9.33
N ASN A 117 4.07 10.78 10.53
CA ASN A 117 3.29 10.10 11.55
C ASN A 117 2.37 11.12 12.24
N VAL A 118 1.07 11.04 12.01
CA VAL A 118 0.09 11.96 12.62
C VAL A 118 -0.37 11.53 14.02
N GLY A 119 0.11 10.37 14.48
CA GLY A 119 -0.26 9.75 15.74
C GLY A 119 -1.60 9.02 15.68
N MET A 120 -2.04 8.56 16.85
CA MET A 120 -3.22 7.73 17.02
C MET A 120 -4.29 8.54 17.77
N ALA A 121 -5.29 9.06 17.07
CA ALA A 121 -6.30 9.94 17.67
C ALA A 121 -7.29 9.19 18.58
N ILE A 122 -7.61 7.94 18.25
CA ILE A 122 -8.46 7.07 19.07
C ILE A 122 -7.67 6.43 20.20
N ARG A 123 -6.39 6.13 19.94
CA ARG A 123 -5.46 5.52 20.91
C ARG A 123 -4.29 6.46 21.23
N PRO A 124 -4.51 7.65 21.84
CA PRO A 124 -3.44 8.61 22.11
C PRO A 124 -2.40 8.11 23.13
N ASP A 125 -2.67 6.99 23.80
CA ASP A 125 -1.73 6.28 24.66
C ASP A 125 -0.75 5.38 23.88
N LEU A 126 -1.02 5.13 22.59
CA LEU A 126 -0.18 4.35 21.69
C LEU A 126 0.77 5.28 20.93
N PHE A 127 2.04 5.29 21.35
CA PHE A 127 3.09 6.15 20.78
C PHE A 127 3.86 5.45 19.66
N ASP A 128 3.15 4.68 18.85
CA ASP A 128 3.76 3.85 17.83
C ASP A 128 4.44 4.70 16.76
N PRO A 129 5.72 4.44 16.46
CA PRO A 129 6.30 4.97 15.26
C PRO A 129 5.75 4.23 14.03
N HIS A 130 5.89 4.83 12.86
CA HIS A 130 5.53 4.19 11.60
C HIS A 130 6.68 4.27 10.60
N THR A 131 6.65 3.38 9.61
CA THR A 131 7.60 3.33 8.49
C THR A 131 6.89 2.97 7.19
N VAL A 132 7.59 3.12 6.06
CA VAL A 132 7.24 2.49 4.77
C VAL A 132 8.32 1.50 4.40
N HIS A 133 7.95 0.24 4.23
CA HIS A 133 8.80 -0.84 3.74
C HIS A 133 8.22 -1.47 2.48
N PHE A 134 9.06 -1.81 1.51
CA PHE A 134 8.65 -2.33 0.21
C PHE A 134 9.07 -3.78 0.01
N HIS A 135 8.15 -4.60 -0.50
CA HIS A 135 8.44 -6.00 -0.85
C HIS A 135 9.06 -6.10 -2.23
N GLY A 136 10.28 -6.64 -2.32
CA GLY A 136 10.96 -6.95 -3.58
C GLY A 136 11.57 -5.73 -4.30
N PHE A 137 11.53 -4.56 -3.69
CA PHE A 137 11.93 -3.30 -4.31
C PHE A 137 13.42 -2.97 -4.07
N PRO A 138 14.18 -2.55 -5.09
CA PRO A 138 15.60 -2.23 -4.93
C PRO A 138 15.77 -0.87 -4.26
N ASN A 139 15.91 -0.86 -2.94
CA ASN A 139 16.13 0.36 -2.16
C ASN A 139 17.47 1.02 -2.48
N ALA A 140 17.50 2.36 -2.53
CA ALA A 140 18.72 3.13 -2.80
C ALA A 140 19.76 3.02 -1.67
N SER A 141 19.29 2.79 -0.44
CA SER A 141 20.10 2.60 0.77
C SER A 141 19.26 1.91 1.84
N SER A 142 19.90 1.18 2.76
CA SER A 142 19.21 0.51 3.87
C SER A 142 18.50 1.49 4.81
N VAL A 143 18.92 2.76 4.86
CA VAL A 143 18.27 3.80 5.67
C VAL A 143 16.84 4.10 5.19
N PHE A 144 16.53 3.83 3.93
CA PHE A 144 15.21 4.01 3.32
C PHE A 144 14.43 2.69 3.21
N ASP A 145 14.87 1.63 3.88
CA ASP A 145 14.22 0.33 3.76
C ASP A 145 12.93 0.21 4.59
N GLY A 146 12.82 0.96 5.69
CA GLY A 146 11.64 0.94 6.57
C GLY A 146 11.63 -0.17 7.62
N VAL A 147 12.57 -1.13 7.59
CA VAL A 147 12.79 -2.08 8.69
C VAL A 147 13.42 -1.36 9.88
N PRO A 148 12.76 -1.28 11.06
CA PRO A 148 13.21 -0.45 12.18
C PRO A 148 14.63 -0.73 12.68
N ASP A 149 15.10 -1.97 12.60
CA ASP A 149 16.43 -2.36 13.09
C ASP A 149 17.58 -1.84 12.21
N ALA A 150 17.30 -1.49 10.96
CA ALA A 150 18.28 -1.10 9.95
C ALA A 150 18.01 0.26 9.29
N SER A 151 16.89 0.91 9.65
CA SER A 151 16.39 2.16 9.04
C SER A 151 15.81 3.11 10.10
N ILE A 152 15.16 4.19 9.66
CA ILE A 152 14.61 5.23 10.53
C ILE A 152 13.11 4.99 10.75
N SER A 153 12.71 4.88 12.01
CA SER A 153 11.30 4.87 12.43
C SER A 153 10.82 6.29 12.76
N ILE A 154 9.58 6.63 12.38
CA ILE A 154 9.07 8.00 12.44
C ILE A 154 8.12 8.13 13.63
N ASN A 155 8.55 8.88 14.65
CA ASN A 155 7.73 9.18 15.82
C ASN A 155 6.58 10.14 15.47
N GLY A 156 5.53 10.16 16.30
CA GLY A 156 4.40 11.07 16.16
C GLY A 156 4.81 12.53 16.01
N GLY A 157 4.18 13.23 15.06
CA GLY A 157 4.44 14.62 14.69
C GLY A 157 5.71 14.82 13.84
N SER A 158 6.45 13.76 13.51
CA SER A 158 7.68 13.84 12.72
C SER A 158 7.48 13.36 11.28
N THR A 159 8.39 13.74 10.40
CA THR A 159 8.40 13.30 8.99
C THR A 159 9.76 12.74 8.60
N LEU A 160 9.74 11.73 7.73
CA LEU A 160 10.92 11.26 7.00
C LEU A 160 10.59 11.24 5.51
N THR A 161 11.51 11.76 4.69
CA THR A 161 11.47 11.56 3.25
C THR A 161 12.38 10.41 2.85
N TYR A 162 11.78 9.41 2.22
CA TYR A 162 12.45 8.31 1.57
C TYR A 162 12.85 8.69 0.14
N TYR A 163 13.95 8.10 -0.35
CA TYR A 163 14.40 8.26 -1.73
C TYR A 163 14.61 6.91 -2.42
N TYR A 164 14.06 6.81 -3.64
CA TYR A 164 14.10 5.60 -4.46
C TYR A 164 14.48 5.92 -5.90
N ASN A 165 15.23 5.01 -6.52
CA ASN A 165 15.53 5.05 -7.95
C ASN A 165 14.86 3.86 -8.66
N LEU A 166 13.97 4.15 -9.60
CA LEU A 166 13.05 3.17 -10.17
C LEU A 166 13.66 2.43 -11.36
N VAL A 167 14.50 1.45 -11.08
CA VAL A 167 15.26 0.76 -12.13
C VAL A 167 14.51 -0.42 -12.78
N GLU A 168 13.52 -0.99 -12.10
CA GLU A 168 12.84 -2.22 -12.52
C GLU A 168 11.32 -2.02 -12.51
N PRO A 169 10.60 -2.38 -13.60
CA PRO A 169 9.15 -2.34 -13.61
C PRO A 169 8.54 -3.56 -12.93
N GLY A 170 7.33 -3.41 -12.40
CA GLY A 170 6.57 -4.53 -11.84
C GLY A 170 5.52 -4.11 -10.82
N THR A 171 4.87 -5.14 -10.26
CA THR A 171 3.88 -5.02 -9.20
C THR A 171 4.51 -5.32 -7.84
N TYR A 172 4.79 -4.26 -7.10
CA TYR A 172 5.32 -4.26 -5.75
C TYR A 172 4.22 -3.93 -4.73
N MET A 173 4.59 -3.96 -3.46
CA MET A 173 3.70 -3.69 -2.35
C MET A 173 4.49 -2.98 -1.26
N TYR A 174 3.79 -2.26 -0.39
CA TYR A 174 4.40 -1.60 0.75
C TYR A 174 3.57 -1.75 2.02
N HIS A 175 4.22 -1.69 3.17
CA HIS A 175 3.55 -1.72 4.46
C HIS A 175 4.38 -1.04 5.55
N CYS A 176 3.76 -0.82 6.72
CA CYS A 176 4.53 -0.44 7.91
C CYS A 176 5.23 -1.67 8.50
N HIS A 177 6.52 -1.53 8.83
CA HIS A 177 7.33 -2.62 9.37
C HIS A 177 7.64 -2.43 10.87
N VAL A 178 7.11 -1.38 11.50
CA VAL A 178 7.05 -1.29 12.97
C VAL A 178 6.02 -2.30 13.46
N GLU A 179 6.41 -3.12 14.44
CA GLU A 179 5.56 -4.18 15.02
C GLU A 179 4.75 -4.93 13.95
N ALA A 180 5.45 -5.35 12.88
CA ALA A 180 4.86 -5.64 11.57
C ALA A 180 3.56 -6.47 11.64
N THR A 181 3.49 -7.49 12.50
CA THR A 181 2.28 -8.29 12.68
C THR A 181 1.05 -7.45 13.07
N GLU A 182 1.17 -6.53 14.04
CA GLU A 182 0.08 -5.65 14.45
C GLU A 182 -0.25 -4.65 13.35
N HIS A 183 0.74 -3.89 12.86
CA HIS A 183 0.47 -2.79 11.92
C HIS A 183 -0.08 -3.30 10.58
N MET A 184 0.38 -4.47 10.12
CA MET A 184 -0.18 -5.13 8.95
C MET A 184 -1.62 -5.62 9.20
N GLN A 185 -1.85 -6.30 10.34
CA GLN A 185 -3.20 -6.77 10.70
C GLN A 185 -4.18 -5.61 10.82
N MET A 186 -3.74 -4.49 11.40
CA MET A 186 -4.54 -3.28 11.54
C MET A 186 -4.76 -2.55 10.21
N GLY A 187 -4.11 -2.92 9.11
CA GLY A 187 -4.43 -2.44 7.76
C GLY A 187 -3.38 -1.55 7.09
N MET A 188 -2.16 -1.43 7.61
CA MET A 188 -1.11 -0.61 6.97
C MET A 188 -0.49 -1.30 5.75
N LEU A 189 -1.30 -1.58 4.72
CA LEU A 189 -0.96 -2.40 3.55
C LEU A 189 -1.32 -1.67 2.25
N GLY A 190 -0.36 -1.53 1.33
CA GLY A 190 -0.52 -0.77 0.10
C GLY A 190 0.14 -1.41 -1.11
N ASN A 191 -0.25 -0.96 -2.29
CA ASN A 191 0.32 -1.40 -3.56
C ASN A 191 1.26 -0.34 -4.14
N LEU A 192 2.33 -0.79 -4.81
CA LEU A 192 3.21 0.07 -5.60
C LEU A 192 3.41 -0.53 -6.98
N TYR A 193 3.19 0.24 -8.04
CA TYR A 193 3.40 -0.19 -9.42
C TYR A 193 4.49 0.67 -10.07
N VAL A 194 5.47 0.02 -10.69
CA VAL A 194 6.45 0.70 -11.55
C VAL A 194 6.14 0.34 -13.00
N LEU A 195 5.66 1.31 -13.76
CA LEU A 195 5.33 1.16 -15.17
C LEU A 195 6.61 1.03 -16.01
N PRO A 196 6.65 0.12 -16.99
CA PRO A 196 7.83 -0.12 -17.81
C PRO A 196 8.15 1.05 -18.74
N ALA A 197 9.44 1.28 -18.98
CA ALA A 197 9.92 2.25 -19.98
C ALA A 197 9.39 1.94 -21.39
N GLN A 198 9.00 0.70 -21.67
CA GLN A 198 8.34 0.28 -22.90
C GLN A 198 7.06 1.08 -23.22
N ASN A 199 6.36 1.61 -22.22
CA ASN A 199 5.16 2.45 -22.42
C ASN A 199 5.50 3.79 -23.12
N ASN A 200 6.76 4.21 -23.09
CA ASN A 200 7.23 5.48 -23.64
C ASN A 200 7.91 5.36 -25.00
N LEU A 201 7.87 4.17 -25.64
CA LEU A 201 8.47 3.98 -26.96
C LEU A 201 7.78 4.82 -28.03
N PRO A 202 8.51 5.26 -29.08
CA PRO A 202 7.87 5.90 -30.23
C PRO A 202 6.90 4.95 -30.93
N ALA A 203 5.75 5.47 -31.36
CA ALA A 203 4.81 4.71 -32.20
C ALA A 203 5.52 4.20 -33.47
N GLY A 204 5.24 2.95 -33.85
CA GLY A 204 5.91 2.26 -34.95
C GLY A 204 7.17 1.49 -34.55
N THR A 205 7.60 1.53 -33.28
CA THR A 205 8.69 0.70 -32.79
C THR A 205 8.34 -0.78 -32.93
N ASP A 206 9.23 -1.56 -33.52
CA ASP A 206 9.08 -3.02 -33.67
C ASP A 206 9.59 -3.73 -32.42
N LEU A 207 8.68 -4.41 -31.72
CA LEU A 207 8.89 -5.29 -30.58
C LEU A 207 8.84 -6.73 -31.09
N ASN A 208 9.87 -7.14 -31.83
CA ASN A 208 10.05 -8.50 -32.35
C ASN A 208 8.82 -9.04 -33.12
N GLY A 209 8.29 -8.24 -34.05
CA GLY A 209 7.12 -8.58 -34.85
C GLY A 209 5.81 -7.98 -34.34
N PHE A 210 5.80 -7.38 -33.14
CA PHE A 210 4.69 -6.57 -32.63
C PHE A 210 5.00 -5.07 -32.79
N THR A 211 4.17 -4.32 -33.51
CA THR A 211 4.39 -2.88 -33.67
C THR A 211 3.72 -2.10 -32.55
N HIS A 212 4.53 -1.44 -31.70
CA HIS A 212 4.05 -0.54 -30.66
C HIS A 212 3.22 0.62 -31.26
N GLN A 213 2.09 0.93 -30.62
CA GLN A 213 1.25 2.08 -30.96
C GLN A 213 1.22 3.05 -29.79
N ALA A 214 1.06 4.35 -30.12
CA ALA A 214 0.92 5.39 -29.10
C ALA A 214 -0.21 5.04 -28.13
N GLY A 215 0.09 5.11 -26.83
CA GLY A 215 -0.86 4.84 -25.75
C GLY A 215 -0.89 3.38 -25.27
N TYR A 216 -0.22 2.44 -25.95
CA TYR A 216 -0.12 1.06 -25.44
C TYR A 216 0.62 1.02 -24.11
N GLN A 217 0.03 0.28 -23.16
CA GLN A 217 0.60 -0.01 -21.86
C GLN A 217 0.98 -1.48 -21.77
N TYR A 218 2.05 -1.76 -21.02
CA TYR A 218 2.60 -3.10 -20.79
C TYR A 218 2.83 -3.32 -19.31
N VAL A 219 2.77 -4.58 -18.86
CA VAL A 219 3.12 -4.90 -17.47
C VAL A 219 4.62 -4.79 -17.24
N TYR A 220 5.42 -5.23 -18.23
CA TYR A 220 6.88 -5.31 -18.15
C TYR A 220 7.54 -4.85 -19.47
N ASN A 221 8.87 -4.67 -19.44
CA ASN A 221 9.68 -4.51 -20.66
C ASN A 221 9.86 -5.88 -21.35
N ASP A 222 8.80 -6.39 -21.97
CA ASP A 222 8.80 -7.73 -22.59
C ASP A 222 9.53 -7.81 -23.93
N GLY A 223 9.70 -6.69 -24.63
CA GLY A 223 10.36 -6.61 -25.94
C GLY A 223 9.61 -7.30 -27.08
N ASP A 224 8.42 -7.85 -26.83
CA ASP A 224 7.61 -8.64 -27.77
C ASP A 224 6.12 -8.27 -27.78
N GLY A 225 5.69 -7.38 -26.87
CA GLY A 225 4.31 -6.94 -26.69
C GLY A 225 3.37 -7.95 -26.03
N SER A 226 3.88 -9.08 -25.53
CA SER A 226 3.07 -10.15 -24.92
C SER A 226 2.35 -9.74 -23.64
N THR A 227 2.85 -8.74 -22.91
CA THR A 227 2.29 -8.21 -21.66
C THR A 227 1.45 -6.94 -21.87
N ARG A 228 1.07 -6.65 -23.11
CA ARG A 228 0.21 -5.51 -23.44
C ARG A 228 -1.18 -5.66 -22.83
N TYR A 229 -1.74 -4.57 -22.29
CA TYR A 229 -3.11 -4.53 -21.76
C TYR A 229 -3.88 -3.26 -22.20
N ASP A 230 -5.22 -3.32 -22.05
CA ASP A 230 -6.17 -2.22 -22.28
C ASP A 230 -6.69 -1.63 -20.97
N VAL A 231 -7.02 -2.51 -20.03
CA VAL A 231 -7.67 -2.18 -18.76
C VAL A 231 -6.80 -2.72 -17.64
N GLU A 232 -6.53 -1.91 -16.63
CA GLU A 232 -5.79 -2.31 -15.42
C GLU A 232 -6.72 -2.22 -14.22
N VAL A 233 -6.75 -3.29 -13.42
CA VAL A 233 -7.55 -3.36 -12.20
C VAL A 233 -6.68 -3.87 -11.05
N PRO A 234 -6.52 -3.11 -9.95
CA PRO A 234 -5.83 -3.59 -8.77
C PRO A 234 -6.70 -4.61 -8.03
N ILE A 235 -6.11 -5.67 -7.48
CA ILE A 235 -6.78 -6.63 -6.61
C ILE A 235 -5.85 -6.93 -5.43
N GLN A 236 -5.95 -6.13 -4.37
CA GLN A 236 -5.29 -6.40 -3.11
C GLN A 236 -6.17 -7.31 -2.25
N ILE A 237 -5.62 -8.48 -1.91
CA ILE A 237 -6.19 -9.44 -1.00
C ILE A 237 -5.81 -9.02 0.42
N GLY A 238 -6.82 -8.82 1.27
CA GLY A 238 -6.68 -8.38 2.66
C GLY A 238 -7.72 -9.06 3.56
N SER A 239 -7.47 -9.14 4.86
CA SER A 239 -8.39 -9.74 5.81
C SER A 239 -8.13 -9.26 7.24
N PHE A 240 -9.22 -9.03 7.99
CA PHE A 240 -9.15 -8.59 9.38
C PHE A 240 -9.71 -9.63 10.36
N ASP A 241 -9.07 -9.73 11.52
CA ASP A 241 -9.59 -10.38 12.72
C ASP A 241 -10.31 -9.33 13.59
N PRO A 242 -11.65 -9.35 13.65
CA PRO A 242 -12.39 -8.37 14.43
C PRO A 242 -12.02 -8.36 15.92
N VAL A 243 -11.61 -9.49 16.51
CA VAL A 243 -11.24 -9.56 17.93
C VAL A 243 -9.93 -8.80 18.17
N PHE A 244 -8.99 -8.92 17.24
CA PHE A 244 -7.73 -8.21 17.30
C PHE A 244 -7.94 -6.68 17.23
N HIS A 245 -8.79 -6.23 16.30
CA HIS A 245 -9.12 -4.81 16.13
C HIS A 245 -9.89 -4.25 17.34
N ASP A 246 -10.88 -5.00 17.84
CA ASP A 246 -11.63 -4.64 19.05
C ASP A 246 -10.69 -4.59 20.28
N ALA A 247 -9.75 -5.53 20.40
CA ALA A 247 -8.77 -5.56 21.48
C ALA A 247 -7.80 -4.37 21.41
N SER A 248 -7.30 -4.05 20.21
CA SER A 248 -6.45 -2.88 19.97
C SER A 248 -7.21 -1.59 20.33
N MET A 249 -8.44 -1.39 19.85
CA MET A 249 -9.22 -0.20 20.18
C MET A 249 -9.46 -0.04 21.70
N ASN A 250 -9.68 -1.14 22.42
CA ASN A 250 -10.06 -1.13 23.83
C ASN A 250 -8.89 -1.34 24.81
N VAL A 251 -7.64 -1.20 24.35
CA VAL A 251 -6.43 -1.33 25.19
C VAL A 251 -6.37 -2.70 25.89
N GLN A 252 -6.72 -3.76 25.17
CA GLN A 252 -6.64 -5.14 25.66
C GLN A 252 -5.39 -5.84 25.10
N PRO A 253 -4.89 -6.89 25.79
CA PRO A 253 -3.82 -7.72 25.24
C PRO A 253 -4.18 -8.28 23.86
N LEU A 254 -3.30 -8.10 22.89
CA LEU A 254 -3.54 -8.52 21.52
C LEU A 254 -3.38 -10.04 21.35
N PRO A 255 -4.34 -10.73 20.73
CA PRO A 255 -4.33 -12.18 20.62
C PRO A 255 -3.44 -12.69 19.46
N PHE A 256 -2.17 -12.29 19.40
CA PHE A 256 -1.27 -12.60 18.28
C PHE A 256 -1.23 -14.09 17.88
N ALA A 257 -1.20 -15.00 18.86
CA ALA A 257 -1.14 -16.44 18.60
C ALA A 257 -2.51 -17.05 18.21
N GLU A 258 -3.60 -16.34 18.47
CA GLU A 258 -4.98 -16.80 18.26
C GLU A 258 -5.68 -16.01 17.13
N MET A 259 -4.92 -15.18 16.39
CA MET A 259 -5.45 -14.38 15.29
C MET A 259 -6.22 -15.26 14.31
N LYS A 260 -7.45 -14.86 14.03
CA LYS A 260 -8.35 -15.55 13.13
C LYS A 260 -9.13 -14.54 12.31
N ASP A 261 -8.71 -14.36 11.07
CA ASP A 261 -9.39 -13.43 10.19
C ASP A 261 -10.80 -13.92 9.84
N ARG A 262 -11.76 -13.00 9.96
CA ARG A 262 -13.18 -13.23 9.70
C ARG A 262 -13.78 -12.25 8.71
N TYR A 263 -13.03 -11.22 8.32
CA TYR A 263 -13.42 -10.25 7.30
C TYR A 263 -12.44 -10.29 6.11
N PRO A 264 -12.51 -11.31 5.23
CA PRO A 264 -11.72 -11.34 4.00
C PRO A 264 -12.28 -10.38 2.95
N MET A 265 -11.39 -9.69 2.23
CA MET A 265 -11.71 -8.54 1.40
C MET A 265 -10.89 -8.51 0.11
N LEU A 266 -11.45 -7.86 -0.92
CA LEU A 266 -10.71 -7.39 -2.09
C LEU A 266 -10.72 -5.87 -2.10
N ASN A 267 -9.55 -5.24 -2.19
CA ASN A 267 -9.38 -3.79 -2.10
C ASN A 267 -10.12 -3.19 -0.89
N GLY A 268 -10.03 -3.88 0.24
CA GLY A 268 -10.65 -3.46 1.50
C GLY A 268 -12.16 -3.48 1.54
N ARG A 269 -12.81 -4.16 0.59
CA ARG A 269 -14.27 -4.31 0.54
C ARG A 269 -14.66 -5.79 0.57
N GLY A 270 -15.74 -6.10 1.27
CA GLY A 270 -16.44 -7.39 1.14
C GLY A 270 -17.57 -7.29 0.11
N TYR A 271 -17.93 -8.39 -0.55
CA TYR A 271 -19.08 -8.40 -1.46
C TYR A 271 -20.39 -8.07 -0.71
N PRO A 272 -21.31 -7.24 -1.24
CA PRO A 272 -21.38 -6.70 -2.59
C PRO A 272 -20.64 -5.37 -2.80
N ASP A 273 -20.00 -4.79 -1.79
CA ASP A 273 -19.35 -3.48 -1.91
C ASP A 273 -18.15 -3.49 -2.89
N THR A 274 -17.61 -4.68 -3.16
CA THR A 274 -16.57 -4.90 -4.18
C THR A 274 -17.01 -4.52 -5.59
N VAL A 275 -18.31 -4.54 -5.90
CA VAL A 275 -18.86 -4.19 -7.22
C VAL A 275 -19.28 -2.73 -7.35
N ASP A 276 -19.18 -1.94 -6.26
CA ASP A 276 -19.44 -0.50 -6.32
C ASP A 276 -18.27 0.20 -7.04
N PRO A 277 -18.50 0.89 -8.17
CA PRO A 277 -17.43 1.59 -8.89
C PRO A 277 -16.93 2.84 -8.16
N LEU A 278 -17.63 3.33 -7.14
CA LEU A 278 -17.30 4.53 -6.40
C LEU A 278 -16.61 4.21 -5.06
N PRO A 279 -15.87 5.16 -4.46
CA PRO A 279 -15.49 5.10 -3.05
C PRO A 279 -16.71 4.83 -2.15
N LEU A 280 -16.55 3.96 -1.15
CA LEU A 280 -17.63 3.73 -0.19
C LEU A 280 -17.85 4.97 0.66
N THR A 281 -19.07 5.13 1.17
CA THR A 281 -19.38 6.22 2.09
C THR A 281 -18.58 6.02 3.38
N PRO A 282 -17.76 6.99 3.81
CA PRO A 282 -16.99 6.88 5.05
C PRO A 282 -17.91 6.73 6.26
N PRO A 283 -17.52 5.92 7.28
CA PRO A 283 -18.20 5.95 8.56
C PRO A 283 -17.99 7.32 9.23
N ALA A 284 -18.92 7.71 10.12
CA ALA A 284 -18.93 9.04 10.74
C ALA A 284 -17.70 9.32 11.60
N GLU A 285 -17.04 8.26 12.06
CA GLU A 285 -15.84 8.25 12.88
C GLU A 285 -14.56 8.50 12.07
N SER A 286 -14.61 8.40 10.73
CA SER A 286 -13.44 8.60 9.86
C SER A 286 -13.21 10.06 9.49
N GLY A 287 -11.93 10.39 9.31
CA GLY A 287 -11.49 11.62 8.68
C GLY A 287 -11.67 11.58 7.15
N SER A 288 -11.02 12.53 6.48
CA SER A 288 -10.95 12.62 5.02
C SER A 288 -9.50 12.38 4.60
N PRO A 289 -9.21 11.65 3.50
CA PRO A 289 -10.15 11.10 2.50
C PRO A 289 -10.92 9.83 2.95
N ALA A 290 -11.81 9.36 2.08
CA ALA A 290 -12.65 8.18 2.32
C ALA A 290 -11.82 6.89 2.42
N PRO A 291 -12.04 6.05 3.45
CA PRO A 291 -11.10 5.01 3.85
C PRO A 291 -11.10 3.76 2.95
N GLN A 292 -12.13 3.58 2.11
CA GLN A 292 -12.23 2.46 1.14
C GLN A 292 -12.42 3.00 -0.28
N PRO A 293 -11.39 3.61 -0.90
CA PRO A 293 -11.55 4.34 -2.16
C PRO A 293 -11.51 3.43 -3.40
N VAL A 294 -10.94 2.23 -3.31
CA VAL A 294 -10.62 1.39 -4.48
C VAL A 294 -11.70 0.33 -4.72
N SER A 295 -12.28 0.33 -5.91
CA SER A 295 -13.22 -0.72 -6.36
C SER A 295 -12.49 -2.00 -6.78
N SER A 296 -13.14 -3.14 -6.66
CA SER A 296 -12.67 -4.41 -7.24
C SER A 296 -13.43 -4.79 -8.51
N LEU A 297 -14.36 -3.94 -8.98
CA LEU A 297 -15.15 -4.22 -10.18
C LEU A 297 -14.26 -4.19 -11.42
N VAL A 298 -14.24 -5.28 -12.18
CA VAL A 298 -13.60 -5.32 -13.48
C VAL A 298 -14.65 -5.03 -14.55
N SER A 299 -14.46 -3.96 -15.32
CA SER A 299 -15.31 -3.63 -16.47
C SER A 299 -14.46 -3.51 -17.74
N ALA A 300 -14.80 -4.28 -18.76
CA ALA A 300 -14.09 -4.31 -20.04
C ALA A 300 -15.07 -4.53 -21.20
N ASN A 301 -14.62 -4.31 -22.43
CA ASN A 301 -15.34 -4.67 -23.64
C ASN A 301 -14.80 -5.98 -24.21
N VAL A 302 -15.59 -6.66 -25.05
CA VAL A 302 -15.08 -7.80 -25.84
C VAL A 302 -13.90 -7.36 -26.71
N GLY A 303 -12.76 -8.04 -26.56
CA GLY A 303 -11.51 -7.77 -27.28
C GLY A 303 -10.44 -7.05 -26.46
N ASP A 304 -10.80 -6.52 -25.29
CA ASP A 304 -9.85 -5.93 -24.34
C ASP A 304 -8.97 -7.02 -23.69
N LYS A 305 -7.72 -6.67 -23.42
CA LYS A 305 -6.83 -7.40 -22.50
C LYS A 305 -6.88 -6.74 -21.13
N VAL A 306 -7.45 -7.42 -20.15
CA VAL A 306 -7.55 -6.93 -18.78
C VAL A 306 -6.35 -7.41 -17.96
N LEU A 307 -5.56 -6.48 -17.44
CA LEU A 307 -4.55 -6.73 -16.42
C LEU A 307 -5.19 -6.72 -15.03
N LEU A 308 -5.05 -7.82 -14.31
CA LEU A 308 -5.26 -7.87 -12.86
C LEU A 308 -3.90 -7.83 -12.18
N ARG A 309 -3.65 -6.79 -11.37
CA ARG A 309 -2.48 -6.71 -10.48
C ARG A 309 -2.89 -7.24 -9.12
N ILE A 310 -2.50 -8.47 -8.82
CA ILE A 310 -3.01 -9.20 -7.66
C ILE A 310 -1.91 -9.29 -6.62
N SER A 311 -2.20 -8.86 -5.40
CA SER A 311 -1.27 -8.89 -4.27
C SER A 311 -1.95 -9.49 -3.05
N ASN A 312 -1.19 -10.18 -2.20
CA ASN A 312 -1.67 -10.63 -0.90
C ASN A 312 -0.70 -10.19 0.19
N LEU A 313 -1.18 -9.37 1.12
CA LEU A 313 -0.41 -8.86 2.26
C LEU A 313 -0.95 -9.37 3.61
N ASN A 314 -1.77 -10.41 3.60
CA ASN A 314 -2.31 -11.00 4.83
C ASN A 314 -1.25 -11.69 5.67
N VAL A 315 -1.40 -11.60 6.98
CA VAL A 315 -0.46 -12.21 7.94
C VAL A 315 -0.86 -13.63 8.35
N THR A 316 -2.12 -14.03 8.13
CA THR A 316 -2.65 -15.31 8.66
C THR A 316 -3.04 -16.34 7.59
N ASN A 317 -3.36 -15.93 6.36
CA ASN A 317 -4.03 -16.79 5.38
C ASN A 317 -3.41 -16.78 3.99
N PHE A 318 -3.42 -17.96 3.37
CA PHE A 318 -3.29 -18.11 1.93
C PHE A 318 -4.67 -18.04 1.30
N TYR A 319 -4.79 -17.33 0.18
CA TYR A 319 -6.04 -17.21 -0.55
C TYR A 319 -5.87 -17.74 -1.96
N THR A 320 -6.86 -18.50 -2.43
CA THR A 320 -6.93 -18.96 -3.81
C THR A 320 -8.07 -18.26 -4.53
N LEU A 321 -7.74 -17.32 -5.43
CA LEU A 321 -8.72 -16.71 -6.34
C LEU A 321 -8.90 -17.54 -7.60
N ALA A 322 -10.13 -17.62 -8.09
CA ALA A 322 -10.48 -18.27 -9.33
C ALA A 322 -11.47 -17.46 -10.14
N THR A 323 -11.45 -17.70 -11.46
CA THR A 323 -12.41 -17.17 -12.40
C THR A 323 -13.32 -18.30 -12.89
N ASN A 324 -14.63 -18.04 -12.97
CA ASN A 324 -15.55 -19.01 -13.55
C ASN A 324 -15.64 -18.80 -15.07
N GLY A 325 -14.92 -19.61 -15.85
CA GLY A 325 -15.04 -19.63 -17.32
C GLY A 325 -14.18 -18.60 -18.07
N LEU A 326 -13.34 -17.83 -17.37
CA LEU A 326 -12.32 -16.98 -17.97
C LEU A 326 -10.94 -17.57 -17.70
N LYS A 327 -10.08 -17.58 -18.72
CA LYS A 327 -8.70 -18.03 -18.62
C LYS A 327 -7.83 -16.89 -18.09
N MET A 328 -7.05 -17.15 -17.06
CA MET A 328 -6.04 -16.23 -16.52
C MET A 328 -4.68 -16.58 -17.10
N HIS A 329 -4.08 -15.67 -17.87
CA HIS A 329 -2.72 -15.81 -18.39
C HIS A 329 -1.73 -15.11 -17.45
N VAL A 330 -0.96 -15.87 -16.68
CA VAL A 330 0.00 -15.32 -15.71
C VAL A 330 1.25 -14.88 -16.45
N VAL A 331 1.60 -13.60 -16.35
CA VAL A 331 2.75 -13.00 -17.05
C VAL A 331 3.89 -12.58 -16.13
N GLY A 332 3.64 -12.39 -14.84
CA GLY A 332 4.67 -12.00 -13.87
C GLY A 332 4.34 -12.44 -12.45
N THR A 333 5.38 -12.70 -11.66
CA THR A 333 5.28 -12.99 -10.22
C THR A 333 6.39 -12.27 -9.46
N GLY A 334 6.09 -11.78 -8.26
CA GLY A 334 7.09 -11.11 -7.40
C GLY A 334 7.78 -9.92 -8.09
N ALA A 335 7.00 -9.10 -8.81
CA ALA A 335 7.47 -7.99 -9.62
C ALA A 335 8.49 -8.37 -10.72
N ARG A 336 8.43 -9.60 -11.24
CA ARG A 336 9.29 -10.07 -12.33
C ARG A 336 8.49 -10.72 -13.44
N LEU A 337 8.81 -10.32 -14.67
CA LEU A 337 8.33 -10.94 -15.90
C LEU A 337 8.69 -12.43 -15.92
N LEU A 338 7.75 -13.30 -16.28
CA LEU A 338 7.96 -14.73 -16.46
C LEU A 338 8.71 -15.04 -17.75
N ARG A 339 10.03 -14.79 -17.71
CA ARG A 339 11.01 -15.19 -18.72
C ARG A 339 12.14 -15.94 -18.05
N GLY A 340 12.51 -17.08 -18.62
CA GLY A 340 13.67 -17.85 -18.19
C GLY A 340 14.99 -17.08 -18.43
N PRO A 341 16.11 -17.50 -17.81
CA PRO A 341 17.42 -16.88 -18.02
C PRO A 341 17.90 -16.87 -19.48
N ASP A 342 17.36 -17.77 -20.30
CA ASP A 342 17.60 -17.89 -21.74
C ASP A 342 16.61 -17.06 -22.60
N GLY A 343 15.74 -16.28 -21.96
CA GLY A 343 14.69 -15.50 -22.60
C GLY A 343 13.44 -16.30 -22.96
N LYS A 344 13.37 -17.59 -22.59
CA LYS A 344 12.20 -18.42 -22.90
C LYS A 344 10.97 -17.94 -22.13
N ASP A 345 9.83 -17.85 -22.83
CA ASP A 345 8.54 -17.59 -22.20
C ASP A 345 8.15 -18.72 -21.23
N THR A 346 7.97 -18.35 -19.96
CA THR A 346 7.47 -19.26 -18.90
C THR A 346 6.12 -18.82 -18.35
N ALA A 347 5.44 -17.87 -19.01
CA ALA A 347 4.06 -17.54 -18.75
C ALA A 347 3.17 -18.77 -18.94
N TYR A 348 2.06 -18.82 -18.21
CA TYR A 348 1.19 -19.98 -18.21
C TYR A 348 -0.26 -19.59 -17.99
N ASP A 349 -1.16 -20.45 -18.49
CA ASP A 349 -2.59 -20.31 -18.29
C ASP A 349 -3.04 -21.06 -17.04
N THR A 350 -3.97 -20.46 -16.31
CA THR A 350 -4.65 -21.09 -15.17
C THR A 350 -6.09 -20.58 -15.05
N ASN A 351 -6.91 -21.26 -14.26
CA ASN A 351 -8.22 -20.77 -13.83
C ASN A 351 -8.22 -20.38 -12.35
N SER A 352 -7.13 -20.63 -11.64
CA SER A 352 -6.96 -20.24 -10.24
C SER A 352 -5.52 -19.90 -9.90
N ILE A 353 -5.35 -19.01 -8.94
CA ILE A 353 -4.07 -18.53 -8.43
C ILE A 353 -4.13 -18.56 -6.91
N THR A 354 -3.09 -19.09 -6.28
CA THR A 354 -2.94 -19.09 -4.82
C THR A 354 -1.81 -18.16 -4.45
N LEU A 355 -2.06 -17.24 -3.52
CA LEU A 355 -1.05 -16.33 -2.99
C LEU A 355 -0.96 -16.47 -1.48
N GLY A 356 0.26 -16.54 -0.96
CA GLY A 356 0.59 -16.29 0.44
C GLY A 356 0.77 -14.80 0.74
N GLY A 357 0.86 -14.46 2.02
CA GLY A 357 1.24 -13.12 2.45
C GLY A 357 2.64 -12.75 1.95
N GLY A 358 2.79 -11.58 1.36
CA GLY A 358 4.06 -11.14 0.78
C GLY A 358 4.19 -11.39 -0.73
N GLU A 359 3.18 -11.95 -1.39
CA GLU A 359 3.27 -12.36 -2.80
C GLU A 359 2.44 -11.46 -3.73
N SER A 360 2.95 -11.25 -4.95
CA SER A 360 2.24 -10.58 -6.04
C SER A 360 2.29 -11.39 -7.34
N VAL A 361 1.23 -11.27 -8.15
CA VAL A 361 1.09 -11.88 -9.48
C VAL A 361 0.38 -10.93 -10.43
N ASP A 362 0.87 -10.87 -11.66
CA ASP A 362 0.26 -10.14 -12.76
C ASP A 362 -0.40 -11.10 -13.74
N VAL A 363 -1.68 -10.88 -13.99
CA VAL A 363 -2.52 -11.75 -14.79
C VAL A 363 -3.19 -10.97 -15.91
N ILE A 364 -3.15 -11.49 -17.13
CA ILE A 364 -3.92 -10.97 -18.26
C ILE A 364 -5.10 -11.89 -18.55
N ILE A 365 -6.30 -11.31 -18.61
CA ILE A 365 -7.50 -11.94 -19.14
C ILE A 365 -7.74 -11.35 -20.53
N ASP A 366 -7.59 -12.17 -21.56
CA ASP A 366 -7.93 -11.79 -22.93
C ASP A 366 -9.43 -12.04 -23.17
N THR A 367 -10.19 -10.98 -23.40
CA THR A 367 -11.65 -11.09 -23.61
C THR A 367 -12.01 -11.33 -25.08
N ALA A 368 -11.03 -11.48 -25.98
CA ALA A 368 -11.31 -11.81 -27.37
C ALA A 368 -12.06 -13.15 -27.49
N GLY A 369 -13.25 -13.11 -28.10
CA GLY A 369 -14.10 -14.29 -28.26
C GLY A 369 -14.84 -14.74 -27.00
N VAL A 370 -14.74 -13.98 -25.91
CA VAL A 370 -15.57 -14.17 -24.71
C VAL A 370 -16.94 -13.54 -24.94
N SER A 371 -18.01 -14.26 -24.57
CA SER A 371 -19.37 -13.73 -24.67
C SER A 371 -19.57 -12.56 -23.70
N PRO A 372 -20.29 -11.49 -24.09
CA PRO A 372 -20.72 -10.46 -23.15
C PRO A 372 -21.50 -11.07 -21.98
N GLY A 373 -21.26 -10.56 -20.78
CA GLY A 373 -21.89 -11.05 -19.56
C GLY A 373 -21.11 -10.74 -18.29
N THR A 374 -21.67 -11.17 -17.16
CA THR A 374 -21.04 -11.08 -15.84
C THR A 374 -20.37 -12.40 -15.49
N TYR A 375 -19.08 -12.34 -15.26
CA TYR A 375 -18.23 -13.39 -14.72
C TYR A 375 -17.81 -12.99 -13.30
N PHE A 376 -17.17 -13.91 -12.58
CA PHE A 376 -16.77 -13.67 -11.19
C PHE A 376 -15.29 -13.96 -10.99
N LEU A 377 -14.64 -13.11 -10.21
CA LEU A 377 -13.37 -13.39 -9.54
C LEU A 377 -13.68 -13.61 -8.07
N TYR A 378 -13.38 -14.79 -7.54
CA TYR A 378 -13.81 -15.16 -6.19
C TYR A 378 -12.82 -16.11 -5.53
N THR A 379 -12.81 -16.14 -4.20
CA THR A 379 -12.04 -17.12 -3.46
C THR A 379 -12.66 -18.51 -3.54
N THR A 380 -11.85 -19.53 -3.80
CA THR A 380 -12.29 -20.94 -3.76
C THR A 380 -12.32 -21.49 -2.33
N ASN A 381 -11.78 -20.75 -1.36
CA ASN A 381 -11.94 -21.01 0.05
C ASN A 381 -13.36 -20.57 0.47
N LEU A 382 -14.35 -21.45 0.30
CA LEU A 382 -15.77 -21.08 0.36
C LEU A 382 -16.21 -20.44 1.69
N ASN A 383 -15.53 -20.73 2.79
CA ASN A 383 -15.78 -20.09 4.09
C ASN A 383 -15.40 -18.61 4.13
N PHE A 384 -14.70 -18.09 3.12
CA PHE A 384 -14.29 -16.69 2.96
C PHE A 384 -15.09 -15.97 1.87
N LEU A 385 -16.18 -16.57 1.39
CA LEU A 385 -17.21 -15.89 0.59
C LEU A 385 -18.27 -15.18 1.45
N SER A 386 -18.00 -15.06 2.75
CA SER A 386 -18.90 -14.48 3.74
C SER A 386 -18.06 -13.83 4.84
N ASN A 387 -18.60 -12.83 5.54
CA ASN A 387 -17.92 -12.14 6.65
C ASN A 387 -18.46 -12.62 7.98
N ASP A 388 -17.60 -13.01 8.92
CA ASP A 388 -17.93 -13.39 10.30
C ASP A 388 -19.18 -14.29 10.50
N GLY A 389 -19.43 -15.20 9.55
CA GLY A 389 -20.60 -16.09 9.59
C GLY A 389 -21.92 -15.45 9.14
N GLU A 390 -21.90 -14.19 8.70
CA GLU A 390 -23.00 -13.50 8.02
C GLU A 390 -23.04 -13.86 6.53
N ASP A 391 -24.24 -13.76 5.92
CA ASP A 391 -24.46 -14.04 4.50
C ASP A 391 -23.87 -12.94 3.57
N PHE A 392 -23.64 -11.73 4.09
CA PHE A 392 -23.05 -10.61 3.36
C PHE A 392 -21.54 -10.52 3.65
N GLY A 393 -20.75 -10.25 2.62
CA GLY A 393 -19.32 -10.04 2.73
C GLY A 393 -18.46 -11.01 1.93
N GLY A 394 -17.18 -11.01 2.24
CA GLY A 394 -16.22 -11.95 1.68
C GLY A 394 -15.61 -11.56 0.34
N MET A 395 -14.75 -12.46 -0.13
CA MET A 395 -13.80 -12.23 -1.20
C MET A 395 -14.36 -12.67 -2.56
N MET A 396 -15.19 -11.80 -3.13
CA MET A 396 -15.78 -11.96 -4.46
C MET A 396 -15.94 -10.60 -5.13
N THR A 397 -15.75 -10.53 -6.45
CA THR A 397 -16.12 -9.38 -7.29
C THR A 397 -16.60 -9.84 -8.66
N GLU A 398 -17.09 -8.91 -9.46
CA GLU A 398 -17.58 -9.14 -10.81
C GLU A 398 -16.56 -8.74 -11.88
N ILE A 399 -16.55 -9.51 -12.97
CA ILE A 399 -15.92 -9.17 -14.24
C ILE A 399 -17.03 -9.00 -15.27
N ARG A 400 -17.32 -7.75 -15.63
CA ARG A 400 -18.35 -7.37 -16.60
C ARG A 400 -17.73 -7.15 -17.96
N ILE A 401 -18.09 -7.99 -18.92
CA ILE A 401 -17.65 -7.90 -20.31
C ILE A 401 -18.84 -7.38 -21.14
N ASN A 402 -18.67 -6.19 -21.73
CA ASN A 402 -19.70 -5.48 -22.50
C ASN A 402 -19.62 -5.73 -24.00
#